data_AF-A0A133SHF2-F1
#
_entry.id   AF-A0A133SHF2-F1
#
_cell.length_a   1.000
_cell.length_b   1.000
_cell.length_c   1.000
_cell.angle_alpha   90.00
_cell.angle_beta   90.00
_cell.angle_gamma   90.00
#
_symmetry.space_group_name_H-M   'P 1'
#
loop_
_entity.id
_entity.type
_entity.pdbx_description
1 polymer ?
#
loop_
_entity_poly.entity_id
_entity_poly.type
_entity_poly.pdbx_seq_one_letter_code
_entity_poly.pdbx_strand_id
1 'polypeptide(L)'
;PTYNTDTNAANIGDLKNVSDALVNKGMDFTADSGDTVHRDLGEALGIVGDGQNITTTTDATNGKITVALSNDISIGAKDGADGTDGVDGKIGVNGKDGSAVVINGADGSIGLTGPAGADGTPGTTVTIKAGDSVNNVEGNPVDRITAGGETIATMSDGQKYAGDNGQTDTTKVIAKKLNEQLDIVGGADADKLTENNIGVNNVDGKLKVQLVKDVDLGDTGSVTTGATVMNNDGITITPAAGTGTGNPVTLTGTGLNNGGNQITNVASGADGVDADGNPTYNTDTNAA
;
A
#
# COMPACT_ATOMS: atom_id res chain seq x y z
N PRO A 1 45.27 60.99 -55.99
CA PRO A 1 46.18 59.91 -56.44
C PRO A 1 45.71 58.57 -55.86
N THR A 2 45.31 57.64 -56.72
CA THR A 2 45.05 56.26 -56.34
C THR A 2 46.39 55.53 -56.25
N TYR A 3 46.81 55.18 -55.03
CA TYR A 3 48.07 54.50 -54.74
C TYR A 3 47.84 52.98 -54.76
N ASN A 4 47.87 52.36 -55.95
CA ASN A 4 47.52 50.95 -56.13
C ASN A 4 48.58 50.10 -56.88
N THR A 5 49.83 50.53 -56.91
CA THR A 5 50.94 49.75 -57.49
C THR A 5 51.96 49.45 -56.40
N ASP A 6 52.23 48.17 -56.13
CA ASP A 6 53.08 47.64 -55.03
C ASP A 6 54.57 48.10 -55.03
N THR A 7 54.92 49.11 -55.82
CA THR A 7 56.29 49.63 -56.02
C THR A 7 56.50 51.04 -55.47
N ASN A 8 55.50 51.68 -54.86
CA ASN A 8 55.65 52.99 -54.21
C ASN A 8 56.07 52.83 -52.73
N ALA A 9 56.81 53.82 -52.21
CA ALA A 9 57.02 53.91 -50.77
C ALA A 9 55.71 54.28 -50.06
N ALA A 10 55.34 53.54 -49.02
CA ALA A 10 54.18 53.86 -48.18
C ALA A 10 54.41 55.19 -47.43
N ASN A 11 53.42 56.08 -47.45
CA ASN A 11 53.45 57.31 -46.66
C ASN A 11 52.70 57.12 -45.32
N ILE A 12 52.85 58.07 -44.39
CA ILE A 12 52.22 58.00 -43.06
C ILE A 12 50.69 57.91 -43.15
N GLY A 13 50.07 58.52 -44.16
CA GLY A 13 48.64 58.42 -44.42
C GLY A 13 48.22 57.00 -44.78
N ASP A 14 48.96 56.31 -45.63
CA ASP A 14 48.70 54.91 -46.00
C ASP A 14 48.76 54.00 -44.76
N LEU A 15 49.77 54.20 -43.91
CA LEU A 15 49.93 53.45 -42.66
C LEU A 15 48.78 53.71 -41.67
N LYS A 16 48.35 54.96 -41.51
CA LYS A 16 47.21 55.31 -40.65
C LYS A 16 45.91 54.70 -41.17
N ASN A 17 45.67 54.77 -42.48
CA ASN A 17 44.47 54.18 -43.08
C ASN A 17 44.42 52.66 -42.87
N VAL A 18 45.54 51.96 -43.04
CA VAL A 18 45.61 50.51 -42.77
C VAL A 18 45.42 50.23 -41.28
N SER A 19 46.06 51.01 -40.40
CA SER A 19 45.91 50.87 -38.94
C SER A 19 44.45 51.03 -38.53
N ASP A 20 43.79 52.11 -38.95
CA ASP A 20 42.40 52.40 -38.63
C ASP A 20 41.46 51.33 -39.23
N ALA A 21 41.73 50.90 -40.46
CA ALA A 21 40.95 49.83 -41.10
C ALA A 21 41.09 48.49 -40.36
N LEU A 22 42.26 48.14 -39.83
CA LEU A 22 42.45 46.92 -39.05
C LEU A 22 41.82 47.02 -37.67
N VAL A 23 41.95 48.17 -36.99
CA VAL A 23 41.29 48.44 -35.71
C VAL A 23 39.78 48.30 -35.85
N ASN A 24 39.18 49.00 -36.82
CA ASN A 24 37.73 48.99 -37.07
C ASN A 24 37.23 47.68 -37.72
N LYS A 25 38.11 46.86 -38.29
CA LYS A 25 37.73 45.55 -38.82
C LYS A 25 37.64 44.51 -37.72
N GLY A 26 38.41 44.68 -36.64
CA GLY A 26 38.21 43.98 -35.39
C GLY A 26 38.05 42.47 -35.52
N MET A 27 37.19 41.91 -34.67
CA MET A 27 36.67 40.54 -34.81
C MET A 27 35.16 40.50 -34.49
N ASP A 28 34.45 39.64 -35.21
CA ASP A 28 33.04 39.34 -35.01
C ASP A 28 32.85 38.00 -34.29
N PHE A 29 31.95 37.98 -33.30
CA PHE A 29 31.58 36.78 -32.55
C PHE A 29 30.07 36.57 -32.59
N THR A 30 29.63 35.34 -32.80
CA THR A 30 28.20 34.99 -32.85
C THR A 30 27.84 34.04 -31.72
N ALA A 31 26.61 34.14 -31.23
CA ALA A 31 26.02 33.22 -30.27
C ALA A 31 24.86 32.43 -30.89
N ASP A 32 24.32 31.47 -30.15
CA ASP A 32 23.16 30.67 -30.58
C ASP A 32 21.90 31.51 -30.83
N SER A 33 21.83 32.74 -30.29
CA SER A 33 20.75 33.70 -30.63
C SER A 33 20.79 34.16 -32.08
N GLY A 34 21.93 34.00 -32.77
CA GLY A 34 22.17 34.46 -34.13
C GLY A 34 22.68 35.90 -34.23
N ASP A 35 22.73 36.66 -33.13
CA ASP A 35 23.26 38.01 -33.11
C ASP A 35 24.80 38.01 -33.22
N THR A 36 25.35 39.08 -33.81
CA THR A 36 26.80 39.30 -33.92
C THR A 36 27.26 40.39 -32.96
N VAL A 37 28.33 40.11 -32.22
CA VAL A 37 29.06 41.07 -31.40
C VAL A 37 30.39 41.40 -32.07
N HIS A 38 30.50 42.62 -32.60
CA HIS A 38 31.71 43.15 -33.21
C HIS A 38 32.57 43.89 -32.18
N ARG A 39 33.87 43.56 -32.07
CA ARG A 39 34.83 44.28 -31.22
C ARG A 39 36.01 44.78 -32.05
N ASP A 40 36.34 46.06 -31.92
CA ASP A 40 37.54 46.65 -32.54
C ASP A 40 38.81 46.04 -31.93
N LEU A 41 39.93 46.04 -32.67
CA LEU A 41 41.21 45.56 -32.10
C LEU A 41 41.62 46.42 -30.90
N GLY A 42 41.77 45.76 -29.74
CA GLY A 42 42.11 46.41 -28.48
C GLY A 42 40.94 46.48 -27.48
N GLU A 43 39.71 46.20 -27.93
CA GLU A 43 38.56 46.07 -27.03
C GLU A 43 38.52 44.69 -26.35
N ALA A 44 37.92 44.63 -25.16
CA ALA A 44 37.69 43.38 -24.45
C ALA A 44 36.33 42.77 -24.82
N LEU A 45 36.31 41.46 -25.04
CA LEU A 45 35.08 40.66 -25.12
C LEU A 45 34.96 39.78 -23.87
N GLY A 46 33.86 39.92 -23.13
CA GLY A 46 33.54 39.02 -22.04
C GLY A 46 32.88 37.74 -22.55
N ILE A 47 33.41 36.58 -22.20
CA ILE A 47 32.69 35.31 -22.26
C ILE A 47 32.09 35.09 -20.88
N VAL A 48 30.81 35.42 -20.73
CA VAL A 48 30.12 35.40 -19.44
C VAL A 48 29.18 34.21 -19.35
N GLY A 49 29.11 33.61 -18.17
CA GLY A 49 28.09 32.61 -17.85
C GLY A 49 26.73 33.25 -17.61
N ASP A 50 25.72 32.41 -17.33
CA ASP A 50 24.35 32.85 -17.01
C ASP A 50 24.21 33.33 -15.54
N GLY A 51 25.27 33.22 -14.74
CA GLY A 51 25.27 33.56 -13.32
C GLY A 51 24.51 32.56 -12.45
N GLN A 52 24.12 31.40 -13.01
CA GLN A 52 23.37 30.35 -12.32
C GLN A 52 24.01 28.97 -12.56
N ASN A 53 23.90 28.42 -13.77
CA ASN A 53 24.36 27.08 -14.10
C ASN A 53 25.71 27.07 -14.81
N ILE A 54 26.06 28.13 -15.51
CA ILE A 54 27.32 28.27 -16.24
C ILE A 54 28.15 29.37 -15.60
N THR A 55 29.39 29.04 -15.25
CA THR A 55 30.39 30.00 -14.78
C THR A 55 31.58 30.01 -15.71
N THR A 56 32.13 31.19 -15.96
CA THR A 56 33.37 31.36 -16.70
C THR A 56 34.46 31.92 -15.80
N THR A 57 35.67 31.34 -15.88
CA THR A 57 36.84 31.80 -15.12
C THR A 57 38.01 32.03 -16.05
N THR A 58 38.82 33.04 -15.75
CA THR A 58 39.98 33.42 -16.57
C THR A 58 41.28 33.02 -15.88
N ASP A 59 42.17 32.42 -16.63
CA ASP A 59 43.58 32.22 -16.28
C ASP A 59 44.42 33.06 -17.24
N ALA A 60 44.72 34.29 -16.81
CA ALA A 60 45.44 35.26 -17.61
C ALA A 60 46.91 34.86 -17.86
N THR A 61 47.49 34.05 -16.98
CA THR A 61 48.88 33.58 -17.11
C THR A 61 49.02 32.61 -18.28
N ASN A 62 48.03 31.74 -18.47
CA ASN A 62 48.02 30.75 -19.54
C ASN A 62 47.15 31.13 -20.74
N GLY A 63 46.50 32.30 -20.71
CA GLY A 63 45.62 32.76 -21.79
C GLY A 63 44.37 31.89 -21.99
N LYS A 64 43.83 31.30 -20.91
CA LYS A 64 42.68 30.38 -20.96
C LYS A 64 41.44 31.01 -20.34
N ILE A 65 40.29 30.75 -20.94
CA ILE A 65 38.97 30.87 -20.30
C ILE A 65 38.44 29.45 -20.10
N THR A 66 37.99 29.14 -18.88
CA THR A 66 37.30 27.88 -18.58
C THR A 66 35.82 28.17 -18.47
N VAL A 67 35.02 27.44 -19.25
CA VAL A 67 33.56 27.41 -19.11
C VAL A 67 33.22 26.16 -18.32
N ALA A 68 32.56 26.31 -17.18
CA ALA A 68 32.23 25.23 -16.28
C ALA A 68 30.73 25.21 -15.98
N LEU A 69 30.20 23.99 -15.87
CA LEU A 69 28.87 23.72 -15.35
C LEU A 69 28.92 23.70 -13.82
N SER A 70 27.96 24.33 -13.15
CA SER A 70 27.79 24.27 -11.70
C SER A 70 27.53 22.84 -11.22
N ASN A 71 27.96 22.50 -10.01
CA ASN A 71 27.64 21.19 -9.43
C ASN A 71 26.15 21.08 -9.07
N ASP A 72 25.57 22.18 -8.59
CA ASP A 72 24.14 22.31 -8.36
C ASP A 72 23.51 23.01 -9.56
N ILE A 73 22.61 22.30 -10.24
CA ILE A 73 21.92 22.81 -11.43
C ILE A 73 20.49 23.19 -11.07
N SER A 74 20.17 24.46 -11.30
CA SER A 74 18.83 25.00 -11.17
C SER A 74 18.21 25.07 -12.55
N ILE A 75 17.17 24.28 -12.77
CA ILE A 75 16.38 24.33 -14.01
C ILE A 75 15.07 25.04 -13.68
N GLY A 76 14.73 26.05 -14.47
CA GLY A 76 13.65 26.98 -14.15
C GLY A 76 14.14 28.19 -13.37
N ALA A 77 13.30 29.19 -13.23
CA ALA A 77 13.58 30.37 -12.42
C ALA A 77 12.84 30.26 -11.10
N LYS A 78 13.55 30.37 -9.97
CA LYS A 78 12.90 30.61 -8.67
C LYS A 78 12.19 31.97 -8.69
N ASP A 79 11.18 32.14 -7.85
CA ASP A 79 10.53 33.43 -7.67
C ASP A 79 11.56 34.56 -7.41
N GLY A 80 11.33 35.70 -8.04
CA GLY A 80 12.07 36.92 -7.78
C GLY A 80 11.67 37.55 -6.45
N ALA A 81 12.55 38.36 -5.85
CA ALA A 81 12.20 39.17 -4.68
C ALA A 81 11.04 40.16 -4.95
N ASP A 82 10.68 40.35 -6.21
CA ASP A 82 9.70 41.32 -6.71
C ASP A 82 8.32 40.69 -7.02
N GLY A 83 8.08 39.43 -6.62
CA GLY A 83 6.75 38.80 -6.77
C GLY A 83 6.33 38.49 -8.20
N THR A 84 7.28 38.33 -9.12
CA THR A 84 7.03 37.68 -10.41
C THR A 84 7.16 36.18 -10.23
N ASP A 85 6.13 35.45 -10.67
CA ASP A 85 6.12 33.98 -10.60
C ASP A 85 7.34 33.42 -11.34
N GLY A 86 8.01 32.46 -10.71
CA GLY A 86 9.06 31.67 -11.32
C GLY A 86 8.60 30.95 -12.59
N VAL A 87 9.56 30.44 -13.37
CA VAL A 87 9.27 29.59 -14.54
C VAL A 87 9.63 28.16 -14.19
N ASP A 88 8.69 27.24 -14.34
CA ASP A 88 8.88 25.84 -14.00
C ASP A 88 10.05 25.20 -14.76
N GLY A 89 10.90 24.49 -14.01
CA GLY A 89 11.95 23.68 -14.57
C GLY A 89 11.42 22.39 -15.20
N LYS A 90 12.05 21.95 -16.29
CA LYS A 90 11.76 20.66 -16.91
C LYS A 90 13.05 19.97 -17.33
N ILE A 91 13.22 18.72 -16.90
CA ILE A 91 14.25 17.83 -17.42
C ILE A 91 13.55 16.76 -18.25
N GLY A 92 13.89 16.67 -19.53
CA GLY A 92 13.41 15.62 -20.43
C GLY A 92 14.57 14.71 -20.84
N VAL A 93 14.38 13.40 -20.69
CA VAL A 93 15.24 12.38 -21.27
C VAL A 93 14.46 11.67 -22.36
N ASN A 94 14.82 11.92 -23.61
CA ASN A 94 14.15 11.37 -24.78
C ASN A 94 14.81 10.04 -25.15
N GLY A 95 14.02 8.97 -25.12
CA GLY A 95 14.37 7.69 -25.72
C GLY A 95 13.99 7.62 -27.19
N LYS A 96 14.48 6.58 -27.86
CA LYS A 96 14.06 6.27 -29.23
C LYS A 96 12.56 5.93 -29.26
N ASP A 97 11.91 6.25 -30.38
CA ASP A 97 10.51 5.95 -30.65
C ASP A 97 9.57 6.55 -29.59
N GLY A 98 9.80 7.80 -29.15
CA GLY A 98 8.87 8.54 -28.30
C GLY A 98 8.86 8.17 -26.81
N SER A 99 9.63 7.16 -26.39
CA SER A 99 9.84 6.86 -24.96
C SER A 99 10.46 8.07 -24.26
N ALA A 100 10.08 8.35 -23.02
CA ALA A 100 10.66 9.47 -22.29
C ALA A 100 10.56 9.34 -20.77
N VAL A 101 11.49 9.99 -20.07
CA VAL A 101 11.33 10.36 -18.66
C VAL A 101 11.30 11.88 -18.58
N VAL A 102 10.31 12.41 -17.85
CA VAL A 102 10.17 13.85 -17.64
C VAL A 102 10.08 14.13 -16.16
N ILE A 103 10.92 15.02 -15.65
CA ILE A 103 10.79 15.61 -14.31
C ILE A 103 10.18 16.99 -14.49
N ASN A 104 9.02 17.22 -13.86
CA ASN A 104 8.24 18.45 -14.02
C ASN A 104 8.27 19.28 -12.73
N GLY A 105 8.83 20.48 -12.80
CA GLY A 105 8.85 21.43 -11.68
C GLY A 105 7.47 21.98 -11.32
N ALA A 106 6.53 22.03 -12.28
CA ALA A 106 5.20 22.62 -12.08
C ALA A 106 4.38 21.91 -11.00
N ASP A 107 4.45 20.57 -10.97
CA ASP A 107 3.67 19.74 -10.06
C ASP A 107 4.51 18.70 -9.30
N GLY A 108 5.84 18.77 -9.43
CA GLY A 108 6.77 17.85 -8.80
C GLY A 108 6.67 16.41 -9.30
N SER A 109 6.03 16.18 -10.46
CA SER A 109 5.80 14.83 -10.98
C SER A 109 6.96 14.29 -11.81
N ILE A 110 7.01 12.96 -11.90
CA ILE A 110 7.84 12.22 -12.83
C ILE A 110 6.91 11.50 -13.81
N GLY A 111 6.98 11.87 -15.09
CA GLY A 111 6.29 11.18 -16.18
C GLY A 111 7.20 10.11 -16.78
N LEU A 112 6.73 8.85 -16.80
CA LEU A 112 7.39 7.73 -17.45
C LEU A 112 6.58 7.30 -18.67
N THR A 113 7.06 7.63 -19.86
CA THR A 113 6.37 7.38 -21.12
C THR A 113 6.98 6.20 -21.85
N GLY A 114 6.16 5.20 -22.18
CA GLY A 114 6.56 4.06 -22.99
C GLY A 114 6.83 4.42 -24.47
N PRO A 115 7.32 3.46 -25.27
CA PRO A 115 7.53 3.68 -26.70
C PRO A 115 6.20 3.92 -27.42
N ALA A 116 6.28 4.66 -28.50
CA ALA A 116 5.18 4.92 -29.40
C ALA A 116 4.64 3.63 -30.02
N GLY A 117 3.34 3.60 -30.29
CA GLY A 117 2.71 2.54 -31.07
C GLY A 117 3.23 2.51 -32.51
N ALA A 118 2.93 1.43 -33.23
CA ALA A 118 3.30 1.29 -34.65
C ALA A 118 2.70 2.39 -35.56
N ASP A 119 1.66 3.08 -35.09
CA ASP A 119 1.00 4.21 -35.73
C ASP A 119 1.66 5.57 -35.41
N GLY A 120 2.71 5.58 -34.59
CA GLY A 120 3.42 6.79 -34.17
C GLY A 120 2.75 7.55 -33.02
N THR A 121 1.68 7.01 -32.44
CA THR A 121 1.07 7.61 -31.23
C THR A 121 2.00 7.45 -30.03
N PRO A 122 2.16 8.47 -29.16
CA PRO A 122 2.97 8.34 -27.96
C PRO A 122 2.51 7.17 -27.09
N GLY A 123 3.48 6.47 -26.48
CA GLY A 123 3.17 5.39 -25.56
C GLY A 123 2.44 5.89 -24.30
N THR A 124 1.86 4.98 -23.54
CA THR A 124 1.22 5.32 -22.26
C THR A 124 2.21 5.99 -21.32
N THR A 125 1.80 7.08 -20.71
CA THR A 125 2.55 7.75 -19.63
C THR A 125 2.00 7.33 -18.28
N VAL A 126 2.86 6.84 -17.41
CA VAL A 126 2.58 6.70 -15.97
C VAL A 126 3.15 7.92 -15.27
N THR A 127 2.31 8.66 -14.56
CA THR A 127 2.74 9.79 -13.72
C THR A 127 2.95 9.32 -12.29
N ILE A 128 4.14 9.56 -11.76
CA ILE A 128 4.48 9.39 -10.35
C ILE A 128 4.52 10.76 -9.69
N LYS A 129 3.81 10.96 -8.58
CA LYS A 129 3.84 12.22 -7.82
C LYS A 129 3.47 12.01 -6.37
N ALA A 130 3.68 13.02 -5.54
CA ALA A 130 3.12 13.04 -4.19
C ALA A 130 1.59 12.90 -4.26
N GLY A 131 1.06 12.03 -3.41
CA GLY A 131 -0.38 11.86 -3.16
C GLY A 131 -0.78 12.52 -1.85
N ASP A 132 -2.09 12.60 -1.63
CA ASP A 132 -2.63 13.05 -0.35
C ASP A 132 -2.18 12.10 0.78
N SER A 133 -1.87 12.67 1.95
CA SER A 133 -1.54 11.85 3.12
C SER A 133 -2.75 11.02 3.55
N VAL A 134 -2.55 9.70 3.69
CA VAL A 134 -3.58 8.76 4.13
C VAL A 134 -3.12 8.08 5.42
N ASN A 135 -4.06 7.82 6.32
CA ASN A 135 -3.76 7.11 7.55
C ASN A 135 -3.34 5.66 7.26
N ASN A 136 -2.30 5.21 7.95
CA ASN A 136 -1.88 3.81 7.94
C ASN A 136 -2.86 2.93 8.76
N VAL A 137 -2.56 1.63 8.88
CA VAL A 137 -3.48 0.69 9.58
C VAL A 137 -3.67 1.03 11.06
N GLU A 138 -2.72 1.74 11.68
CA GLU A 138 -2.78 2.18 13.08
C GLU A 138 -3.47 3.55 13.24
N GLY A 139 -3.82 4.22 12.14
CA GLY A 139 -4.49 5.52 12.14
C GLY A 139 -3.54 6.73 12.09
N ASN A 140 -2.25 6.52 11.86
CA ASN A 140 -1.26 7.61 11.75
C ASN A 140 -1.17 8.11 10.31
N PRO A 141 -1.18 9.43 10.04
CA PRO A 141 -1.02 9.97 8.70
C PRO A 141 0.37 9.64 8.16
N VAL A 142 0.44 9.25 6.89
CA VAL A 142 1.70 8.94 6.20
C VAL A 142 1.66 9.60 4.83
N ASP A 143 2.78 10.15 4.37
CA ASP A 143 2.90 10.74 3.04
C ASP A 143 2.82 9.65 1.98
N ARG A 144 2.12 9.94 0.87
CA ARG A 144 1.89 8.96 -0.19
C ARG A 144 2.55 9.35 -1.48
N ILE A 145 2.85 8.31 -2.26
CA ILE A 145 3.17 8.42 -3.67
C ILE A 145 1.98 7.85 -4.44
N THR A 146 1.58 8.53 -5.51
CA THR A 146 0.65 7.99 -6.50
C THR A 146 1.41 7.57 -7.74
N ALA A 147 0.98 6.49 -8.39
CA ALA A 147 1.45 6.11 -9.71
C ALA A 147 0.24 5.79 -10.60
N GLY A 148 0.11 6.49 -11.73
CA GLY A 148 -1.04 6.31 -12.62
C GLY A 148 -2.38 6.72 -11.97
N GLY A 149 -2.34 7.59 -10.96
CA GLY A 149 -3.52 8.04 -10.21
C GLY A 149 -3.85 7.22 -8.97
N GLU A 150 -3.23 6.05 -8.78
CA GLU A 150 -3.47 5.17 -7.64
C GLU A 150 -2.44 5.38 -6.53
N THR A 151 -2.90 5.40 -5.28
CA THR A 151 -2.03 5.50 -4.09
C THR A 151 -1.30 4.19 -3.85
N ILE A 152 0.03 4.27 -3.73
CA ILE A 152 0.87 3.10 -3.46
C ILE A 152 0.87 2.78 -1.95
N ALA A 153 0.56 1.53 -1.61
CA ALA A 153 0.59 1.05 -0.24
C ALA A 153 2.03 0.85 0.27
N THR A 154 2.21 1.02 1.59
CA THR A 154 3.47 0.86 2.31
C THR A 154 3.38 -0.30 3.31
N MET A 155 4.52 -0.76 3.85
CA MET A 155 4.52 -1.78 4.92
C MET A 155 3.88 -1.31 6.24
N SER A 156 3.57 -0.01 6.38
CA SER A 156 2.82 0.53 7.52
C SER A 156 1.29 0.42 7.35
N ASP A 157 0.84 0.22 6.11
CA ASP A 157 -0.56 -0.07 5.79
C ASP A 157 -0.91 -1.51 6.12
N GLY A 158 -2.18 -1.90 5.95
CA GLY A 158 -2.62 -3.25 6.24
C GLY A 158 -4.13 -3.39 6.40
N GLN A 159 -4.55 -4.41 7.15
CA GLN A 159 -5.95 -4.76 7.34
C GLN A 159 -6.36 -4.73 8.83
N LYS A 160 -7.63 -4.44 9.08
CA LYS A 160 -8.24 -4.46 10.43
C LYS A 160 -9.27 -5.59 10.50
N TYR A 161 -9.23 -6.36 11.59
CA TYR A 161 -10.13 -7.48 11.84
C TYR A 161 -10.86 -7.26 13.17
N ALA A 162 -12.18 -7.40 13.16
CA ALA A 162 -13.02 -7.20 14.34
C ALA A 162 -13.90 -8.43 14.56
N GLY A 163 -13.85 -8.99 15.77
CA GLY A 163 -14.89 -9.89 16.26
C GLY A 163 -16.10 -9.11 16.77
N ASP A 164 -17.06 -9.79 17.39
CA ASP A 164 -18.29 -9.16 17.88
C ASP A 164 -18.04 -7.99 18.84
N ASN A 165 -17.10 -8.16 19.76
CA ASN A 165 -16.70 -7.10 20.70
C ASN A 165 -15.93 -5.94 20.03
N GLY A 166 -15.34 -6.15 18.85
CA GLY A 166 -14.64 -5.12 18.08
C GLY A 166 -15.55 -4.26 17.21
N GLN A 167 -16.83 -4.65 17.04
CA GLN A 167 -17.78 -3.88 16.23
C GLN A 167 -18.14 -2.53 16.88
N THR A 168 -18.12 -2.47 18.21
CA THR A 168 -18.45 -1.26 18.98
C THR A 168 -17.29 -0.73 19.84
N ASP A 169 -16.21 -1.49 19.97
CA ASP A 169 -15.01 -1.10 20.74
C ASP A 169 -13.76 -1.26 19.85
N THR A 170 -13.25 -0.14 19.35
CA THR A 170 -12.08 -0.13 18.46
C THR A 170 -10.80 -0.61 19.14
N THR A 171 -10.75 -0.69 20.48
CA THR A 171 -9.59 -1.24 21.20
C THR A 171 -9.51 -2.76 21.11
N LYS A 172 -10.57 -3.42 20.63
CA LYS A 172 -10.62 -4.87 20.37
C LYS A 172 -10.43 -5.22 18.90
N VAL A 173 -10.25 -4.23 18.04
CA VAL A 173 -9.93 -4.43 16.63
C VAL A 173 -8.45 -4.79 16.50
N ILE A 174 -8.17 -5.89 15.79
CA ILE A 174 -6.82 -6.33 15.50
C ILE A 174 -6.37 -5.62 14.21
N ALA A 175 -5.41 -4.70 14.32
CA ALA A 175 -4.74 -4.09 13.17
C ALA A 175 -3.49 -4.92 12.83
N LYS A 176 -3.37 -5.31 11.56
CA LYS A 176 -2.24 -6.08 11.03
C LYS A 176 -1.61 -5.33 9.88
N LYS A 177 -0.31 -5.03 9.99
CA LYS A 177 0.44 -4.43 8.88
C LYS A 177 0.59 -5.42 7.72
N LEU A 178 0.84 -4.92 6.52
CA LEU A 178 1.24 -5.75 5.40
C LEU A 178 2.48 -6.57 5.79
N ASN A 179 2.52 -7.83 5.33
CA ASN A 179 3.56 -8.81 5.67
C ASN A 179 3.58 -9.27 7.14
N GLU A 180 2.53 -9.01 7.93
CA GLU A 180 2.34 -9.65 9.23
C GLU A 180 1.40 -10.86 9.17
N GLN A 181 1.66 -11.85 10.03
CA GLN A 181 0.78 -13.00 10.24
C GLN A 181 -0.38 -12.68 11.20
N LEU A 182 -1.60 -13.09 10.85
CA LEU A 182 -2.77 -13.10 11.72
C LEU A 182 -3.04 -14.55 12.17
N ASP A 183 -3.00 -14.79 13.48
CA ASP A 183 -3.35 -16.09 14.05
C ASP A 183 -4.84 -16.13 14.45
N ILE A 184 -5.51 -17.22 14.07
CA ILE A 184 -6.88 -17.53 14.49
C ILE A 184 -6.83 -18.89 15.19
N VAL A 185 -6.86 -18.88 16.52
CA VAL A 185 -6.59 -20.08 17.34
C VAL A 185 -7.80 -20.44 18.19
N GLY A 186 -8.31 -21.66 18.03
CA GLY A 186 -9.40 -22.23 18.84
C GLY A 186 -8.93 -23.12 20.01
N GLY A 187 -7.65 -23.52 20.03
CA GLY A 187 -7.05 -24.30 21.13
C GLY A 187 -7.36 -25.80 21.17
N ALA A 188 -8.08 -26.33 20.17
CA ALA A 188 -8.37 -27.75 20.05
C ALA A 188 -7.21 -28.56 19.45
N ASP A 189 -7.19 -29.85 19.77
CA ASP A 189 -6.30 -30.84 19.15
C ASP A 189 -6.68 -31.01 17.66
N ALA A 190 -5.72 -30.82 16.76
CA ALA A 190 -5.97 -30.77 15.32
C ALA A 190 -6.50 -32.10 14.76
N ASP A 191 -6.19 -33.22 15.43
CA ASP A 191 -6.63 -34.55 15.02
C ASP A 191 -8.03 -34.92 15.59
N LYS A 192 -8.66 -34.00 16.34
CA LYS A 192 -9.96 -34.21 17.01
C LYS A 192 -10.99 -33.14 16.63
N LEU A 193 -10.92 -32.64 15.40
CA LEU A 193 -11.87 -31.67 14.87
C LEU A 193 -13.01 -32.36 14.12
N THR A 194 -14.13 -31.66 14.05
CA THR A 194 -15.29 -32.08 13.25
C THR A 194 -15.37 -31.21 12.01
N GLU A 195 -15.93 -31.77 10.94
CA GLU A 195 -16.23 -31.03 9.71
C GLU A 195 -17.69 -30.58 9.70
N ASN A 196 -18.01 -29.57 8.88
CA ASN A 196 -19.38 -29.13 8.56
C ASN A 196 -20.24 -28.57 9.71
N ASN A 197 -19.80 -28.68 10.96
CA ASN A 197 -20.56 -28.15 12.10
C ASN A 197 -20.56 -26.63 12.16
N ILE A 198 -19.51 -25.97 11.66
CA ILE A 198 -19.38 -24.52 11.64
C ILE A 198 -19.51 -24.01 10.21
N GLY A 199 -20.58 -23.28 9.94
CA GLY A 199 -20.79 -22.57 8.68
C GLY A 199 -20.28 -21.13 8.76
N VAL A 200 -19.73 -20.64 7.64
CA VAL A 200 -19.27 -19.25 7.49
C VAL A 200 -19.96 -18.62 6.28
N ASN A 201 -20.77 -17.58 6.51
CA ASN A 201 -21.58 -16.94 5.47
C ASN A 201 -21.35 -15.42 5.43
N ASN A 202 -21.23 -14.84 4.24
CA ASN A 202 -21.27 -13.38 4.10
C ASN A 202 -22.72 -12.88 4.21
N VAL A 203 -22.98 -12.04 5.19
CA VAL A 203 -24.25 -11.31 5.34
C VAL A 203 -23.90 -9.84 5.60
N ASP A 204 -24.30 -8.96 4.68
CA ASP A 204 -24.09 -7.50 4.75
C ASP A 204 -22.63 -7.09 4.92
N GLY A 205 -21.71 -7.77 4.22
CA GLY A 205 -20.27 -7.49 4.29
C GLY A 205 -19.58 -8.05 5.53
N LYS A 206 -20.27 -8.87 6.34
CA LYS A 206 -19.72 -9.54 7.53
C LYS A 206 -19.76 -11.05 7.34
N LEU A 207 -18.69 -11.73 7.76
CA LEU A 207 -18.67 -13.18 7.85
C LEU A 207 -19.35 -13.62 9.15
N LYS A 208 -20.57 -14.16 9.06
CA LYS A 208 -21.26 -14.81 10.19
C LYS A 208 -20.75 -16.22 10.35
N VAL A 209 -20.21 -16.52 11.53
CA VAL A 209 -19.80 -17.87 11.94
C VAL A 209 -20.95 -18.48 12.75
N GLN A 210 -21.46 -19.62 12.32
CA GLN A 210 -22.69 -20.20 12.87
C GLN A 210 -22.56 -21.71 13.03
N LEU A 211 -23.19 -22.24 14.07
CA LEU A 211 -23.35 -23.67 14.24
C LEU A 211 -24.47 -24.17 13.32
N VAL A 212 -24.28 -25.34 12.71
CA VAL A 212 -25.33 -26.07 11.99
C VAL A 212 -26.47 -26.43 12.95
N LYS A 213 -27.69 -26.64 12.43
CA LYS A 213 -28.85 -27.02 13.27
C LYS A 213 -28.70 -28.43 13.83
N ASP A 214 -28.27 -29.35 12.98
CA ASP A 214 -28.05 -30.76 13.31
C ASP A 214 -26.56 -30.97 13.49
N VAL A 215 -26.08 -30.81 14.72
CA VAL A 215 -24.65 -30.96 15.05
C VAL A 215 -24.30 -32.44 15.04
N ASP A 216 -23.30 -32.79 14.24
CA ASP A 216 -22.76 -34.15 14.15
C ASP A 216 -21.31 -34.18 14.61
N LEU A 217 -21.05 -34.81 15.76
CA LEU A 217 -19.71 -34.90 16.34
C LEU A 217 -18.94 -36.16 15.89
N GLY A 218 -19.53 -36.97 15.00
CA GLY A 218 -18.94 -38.22 14.48
C GLY A 218 -19.01 -39.40 15.45
N ASP A 219 -18.33 -40.49 15.09
CA ASP A 219 -18.36 -41.78 15.81
C ASP A 219 -17.62 -41.78 17.16
N THR A 220 -16.82 -40.75 17.42
CA THR A 220 -16.05 -40.57 18.66
C THR A 220 -16.41 -39.26 19.37
N GLY A 221 -17.43 -38.56 18.88
CA GLY A 221 -17.87 -37.28 19.37
C GLY A 221 -18.48 -37.35 20.77
N SER A 222 -18.37 -36.27 21.53
CA SER A 222 -19.09 -36.15 22.81
C SER A 222 -19.37 -34.71 23.20
N VAL A 223 -20.43 -34.52 23.98
CA VAL A 223 -20.73 -33.28 24.68
C VAL A 223 -20.62 -33.54 26.18
N THR A 224 -19.74 -32.80 26.84
CA THR A 224 -19.55 -32.89 28.30
C THR A 224 -20.08 -31.63 28.98
N THR A 225 -20.96 -31.79 29.97
CA THR A 225 -21.50 -30.71 30.79
C THR A 225 -21.34 -31.07 32.27
N GLY A 226 -20.26 -30.60 32.89
CA GLY A 226 -19.92 -30.99 34.27
C GLY A 226 -19.68 -32.50 34.38
N ALA A 227 -20.53 -33.18 35.16
CA ALA A 227 -20.50 -34.63 35.39
C ALA A 227 -21.18 -35.47 34.30
N THR A 228 -21.90 -34.81 33.38
CA THR A 228 -22.71 -35.47 32.36
C THR A 228 -21.95 -35.55 31.04
N VAL A 229 -21.90 -36.73 30.44
CA VAL A 229 -21.35 -36.96 29.10
C VAL A 229 -22.46 -37.53 28.22
N MET A 230 -22.66 -36.91 27.05
CA MET A 230 -23.48 -37.44 25.95
C MET A 230 -22.56 -37.83 24.81
N ASN A 231 -22.64 -39.06 24.33
CA ASN A 231 -21.82 -39.60 23.23
C ASN A 231 -22.58 -40.70 22.47
N ASN A 232 -21.88 -41.44 21.63
CA ASN A 232 -22.44 -42.52 20.80
C ASN A 232 -23.03 -43.70 21.62
N ASP A 233 -22.68 -43.86 22.89
CA ASP A 233 -23.23 -44.92 23.76
C ASP A 233 -24.52 -44.49 24.47
N GLY A 234 -24.76 -43.18 24.61
CA GLY A 234 -25.92 -42.60 25.29
C GLY A 234 -25.55 -41.45 26.22
N ILE A 235 -26.20 -41.39 27.38
CA ILE A 235 -26.00 -40.35 28.41
C ILE A 235 -25.51 -41.00 29.69
N THR A 236 -24.42 -40.48 30.24
CA THR A 236 -23.85 -40.91 31.51
C THR A 236 -23.68 -39.73 32.45
N ILE A 237 -24.14 -39.86 33.69
CA ILE A 237 -23.90 -38.92 34.79
C ILE A 237 -23.00 -39.61 35.81
N THR A 238 -21.77 -39.13 35.93
CA THR A 238 -20.79 -39.67 36.88
C THR A 238 -20.71 -38.81 38.14
N PRO A 239 -21.14 -39.30 39.31
CA PRO A 239 -21.05 -38.54 40.56
C PRO A 239 -19.63 -38.01 40.82
N ALA A 240 -19.52 -36.79 41.33
CA ALA A 240 -18.23 -36.18 41.64
C ALA A 240 -17.45 -37.05 42.64
N ALA A 241 -16.17 -37.30 42.35
CA ALA A 241 -15.29 -38.07 43.22
C ALA A 241 -15.28 -37.46 44.65
N GLY A 242 -15.54 -38.30 45.66
CA GLY A 242 -15.51 -37.89 47.07
C GLY A 242 -16.87 -37.51 47.70
N THR A 243 -17.98 -37.59 46.97
CA THR A 243 -19.33 -37.28 47.52
C THR A 243 -20.09 -38.49 48.08
N GLY A 244 -19.50 -39.69 48.06
CA GLY A 244 -20.08 -40.91 48.65
C GLY A 244 -20.92 -41.75 47.66
N THR A 245 -20.44 -42.96 47.38
CA THR A 245 -21.18 -44.20 47.06
C THR A 245 -22.29 -44.21 46.00
N GLY A 246 -22.29 -43.33 44.99
CA GLY A 246 -23.19 -43.48 43.84
C GLY A 246 -22.52 -44.19 42.66
N ASN A 247 -23.13 -45.24 42.11
CA ASN A 247 -22.75 -45.74 40.78
C ASN A 247 -23.23 -44.73 39.71
N PRO A 248 -22.60 -44.67 38.52
CA PRO A 248 -23.07 -43.80 37.45
C PRO A 248 -24.54 -44.05 37.11
N VAL A 249 -25.25 -42.96 36.81
CA VAL A 249 -26.59 -43.05 36.20
C VAL A 249 -26.39 -43.06 34.68
N THR A 250 -26.86 -44.09 34.00
CA THR A 250 -26.67 -44.24 32.55
C THR A 250 -27.99 -44.52 31.84
N LEU A 251 -28.21 -43.85 30.72
CA LEU A 251 -29.25 -44.18 29.75
C LEU A 251 -28.55 -44.51 28.43
N THR A 252 -28.56 -45.78 28.05
CA THR A 252 -27.87 -46.29 26.86
C THR A 252 -28.82 -47.12 26.00
N GLY A 253 -28.31 -47.65 24.88
CA GLY A 253 -29.04 -48.64 24.07
C GLY A 253 -29.45 -49.91 24.82
N THR A 254 -28.87 -50.19 25.99
CA THR A 254 -29.23 -51.34 26.83
C THR A 254 -30.25 -51.02 27.94
N GLY A 255 -30.67 -49.76 28.08
CA GLY A 255 -31.67 -49.32 29.05
C GLY A 255 -31.15 -48.31 30.09
N LEU A 256 -31.95 -48.11 31.14
CA LEU A 256 -31.66 -47.21 32.26
C LEU A 256 -30.98 -47.98 33.40
N ASN A 257 -29.83 -47.49 33.86
CA ASN A 257 -29.24 -47.84 35.15
C ASN A 257 -29.31 -46.62 36.07
N ASN A 258 -30.09 -46.68 37.15
CA ASN A 258 -30.25 -45.56 38.07
C ASN A 258 -29.12 -45.47 39.12
N GLY A 259 -28.02 -46.20 38.94
CA GLY A 259 -26.86 -46.11 39.81
C GLY A 259 -27.12 -46.53 41.26
N GLY A 260 -28.15 -47.35 41.49
CA GLY A 260 -28.61 -47.74 42.83
C GLY A 260 -29.49 -46.69 43.53
N ASN A 261 -29.83 -45.58 42.87
CA ASN A 261 -30.73 -44.58 43.41
C ASN A 261 -32.19 -45.05 43.33
N GLN A 262 -33.05 -44.47 44.17
CA GLN A 262 -34.50 -44.59 44.01
C GLN A 262 -34.95 -43.74 42.82
N ILE A 263 -35.84 -44.27 41.99
CA ILE A 263 -36.60 -43.47 41.03
C ILE A 263 -37.86 -43.03 41.75
N THR A 264 -37.94 -41.75 42.10
CA THR A 264 -39.08 -41.18 42.82
C THR A 264 -40.00 -40.42 41.86
N ASN A 265 -41.24 -40.16 42.30
CA ASN A 265 -42.25 -39.43 41.51
C ASN A 265 -42.62 -40.10 40.17
N VAL A 266 -42.65 -41.44 40.15
CA VAL A 266 -43.22 -42.22 39.03
C VAL A 266 -44.73 -42.29 39.24
N ALA A 267 -45.52 -41.91 38.22
CA ALA A 267 -46.98 -42.05 38.26
C ALA A 267 -47.38 -43.54 38.31
N SER A 268 -48.54 -43.85 38.88
CA SER A 268 -49.05 -45.23 38.85
C SER A 268 -49.22 -45.71 37.42
N GLY A 269 -48.80 -46.93 37.13
CA GLY A 269 -49.04 -47.61 35.86
C GLY A 269 -50.51 -47.95 35.56
N ALA A 270 -51.47 -47.23 36.15
CA ALA A 270 -52.88 -47.50 36.02
C ALA A 270 -53.39 -47.15 34.61
N ASP A 271 -54.24 -48.00 34.04
CA ASP A 271 -54.82 -47.83 32.70
C ASP A 271 -56.22 -47.19 32.73
N GLY A 272 -56.72 -46.88 33.92
CA GLY A 272 -58.02 -46.26 34.16
C GLY A 272 -58.36 -46.20 35.64
N VAL A 273 -59.63 -45.87 35.91
CA VAL A 273 -60.25 -46.00 37.22
C VAL A 273 -61.51 -46.85 37.08
N ASP A 274 -61.79 -47.69 38.08
CA ASP A 274 -63.03 -48.45 38.12
C ASP A 274 -64.23 -47.55 38.50
N ALA A 275 -65.43 -48.12 38.53
CA ALA A 275 -66.65 -47.40 38.89
C ALA A 275 -66.63 -46.83 40.32
N ASP A 276 -65.73 -47.31 41.17
CA ASP A 276 -65.55 -46.88 42.56
C ASP A 276 -64.39 -45.86 42.71
N GLY A 277 -63.72 -45.49 41.61
CA GLY A 277 -62.63 -44.52 41.58
C GLY A 277 -61.26 -45.09 41.94
N ASN A 278 -61.10 -46.40 42.05
CA ASN A 278 -59.80 -47.02 42.31
C ASN A 278 -59.02 -47.20 40.99
N PRO A 279 -57.68 -47.06 41.00
CA PRO A 279 -56.87 -47.31 39.80
C PRO A 279 -57.00 -48.75 39.29
N THR A 280 -57.22 -48.93 37.99
CA THR A 280 -57.22 -50.24 37.34
C THR A 280 -55.89 -50.54 36.67
N TYR A 281 -55.57 -51.83 36.52
CA TYR A 281 -54.30 -52.30 35.94
C TYR A 281 -54.58 -53.49 35.01
N ASN A 282 -55.37 -53.27 33.94
CA ASN A 282 -55.84 -54.36 33.07
C ASN A 282 -54.91 -54.65 31.88
N THR A 283 -53.75 -54.01 31.82
CA THR A 283 -52.69 -54.28 30.84
C THR A 283 -51.40 -54.69 31.54
N ASP A 284 -50.84 -55.84 31.19
CA ASP A 284 -49.60 -56.40 31.74
C ASP A 284 -48.32 -55.60 31.39
N THR A 285 -48.46 -54.41 30.79
CA THR A 285 -47.36 -53.60 30.24
C THR A 285 -47.09 -52.32 31.03
N ASN A 286 -47.63 -52.20 32.24
CA ASN A 286 -47.45 -50.99 33.04
C ASN A 286 -46.13 -50.99 33.83
N ALA A 287 -45.54 -49.81 33.97
CA ALA A 287 -44.29 -49.62 34.69
C ALA A 287 -44.55 -49.61 36.21
N ALA A 288 -44.32 -50.78 36.82
CA ALA A 288 -44.36 -51.10 38.27
C ALA A 288 -45.69 -50.85 39.01
#